data_AF-A0A2N3B0N9-F1
#
_entry.id   AF-A0A2N3B0N9-F1
#
_cell.length_a   1.000
_cell.length_b   1.000
_cell.length_c   1.000
_cell.angle_alpha   90.00
_cell.angle_beta   90.00
_cell.angle_gamma   90.00
#
_symmetry.space_group_name_H-M   'P 1'
#
loop_
_entity.id
_entity.type
_entity.pdbx_description
1 polymer ?
#
loop_
_entity_poly.entity_id
_entity_poly.type
_entity_poly.pdbx_seq_one_letter_code
_entity_poly.pdbx_strand_id
1 'polypeptide(L)'
;MRQISAFTGNASQLELFVSAGGDIAARDAQDLMAWPFFSLAKSKRVRPIDFRMGEVSILVEATAEHGMATIWDADVLIWVASQIVEARDCGRPTSRLIAATPHEILSFTQRGTG
;
A
#
# COMPACT_ATOMS: atom_id res chain seq x y z
N MET A 1 29.93 -7.85 12.06
CA MET A 1 29.33 -9.11 11.57
C MET A 1 27.82 -9.01 11.76
N ARG A 2 27.04 -8.93 10.69
CA ARG A 2 25.56 -8.95 10.77
C ARG A 2 25.07 -9.91 9.69
N GLN A 3 24.69 -11.12 10.10
CA GLN A 3 24.05 -12.08 9.20
C GLN A 3 22.64 -11.61 8.91
N ILE A 4 22.35 -11.40 7.63
CA ILE A 4 20.99 -11.37 7.10
C ILE A 4 20.57 -12.83 7.02
N SER A 5 19.64 -13.27 7.88
CA SER A 5 19.02 -14.59 7.72
C SER A 5 18.28 -14.61 6.39
N ALA A 6 18.78 -15.39 5.45
CA ALA A 6 18.12 -15.64 4.18
C ALA A 6 16.81 -16.39 4.42
N PHE A 7 15.70 -15.82 3.92
CA PHE A 7 14.46 -16.54 3.74
C PHE A 7 14.74 -17.78 2.89
N THR A 8 14.76 -18.96 3.51
CA THR A 8 14.90 -20.24 2.79
C THR A 8 13.51 -20.70 2.36
N GLY A 9 12.99 -20.03 1.33
CA GLY A 9 11.84 -20.50 0.56
C GLY A 9 12.34 -20.88 -0.83
N ASN A 10 12.03 -22.09 -1.28
CA ASN A 10 12.39 -22.58 -2.61
C ASN A 10 11.49 -21.90 -3.67
N ALA A 11 11.71 -20.61 -3.89
CA ALA A 11 10.97 -19.77 -4.84
C ALA A 11 11.93 -19.32 -5.94
N SER A 12 11.65 -19.69 -7.19
CA SER A 12 12.27 -19.03 -8.33
C SER A 12 12.06 -17.52 -8.17
N GLN A 13 13.14 -16.76 -8.10
CA GLN A 13 13.09 -15.31 -7.92
C GLN A 13 12.22 -14.69 -9.02
N LEU A 14 11.11 -14.08 -8.61
CA LEU A 14 10.24 -13.33 -9.51
C LEU A 14 10.98 -12.07 -9.98
N GLU A 15 10.66 -11.60 -11.18
CA GLU A 15 11.20 -10.31 -11.64
C GLU A 15 10.83 -9.22 -10.63
N LEU A 16 11.85 -8.50 -10.16
CA LEU A 16 11.68 -7.42 -9.20
C LEU A 16 11.19 -6.19 -9.95
N PHE A 17 10.04 -5.67 -9.55
CA PHE A 17 9.58 -4.41 -10.09
C PHE A 17 10.30 -3.26 -9.38
N VAL A 18 11.00 -2.46 -10.17
CA VAL A 18 11.69 -1.25 -9.69
C VAL A 18 10.78 -0.06 -9.96
N SER A 19 10.50 0.71 -8.92
CA SER A 19 9.73 1.95 -9.00
C SER A 19 10.36 2.92 -10.01
N ALA A 20 9.53 3.54 -10.85
CA ALA A 20 9.93 4.70 -11.61
C ALA A 20 10.10 5.90 -10.66
N GLY A 21 11.24 6.57 -10.75
CA GLY A 21 11.56 7.75 -9.97
C GLY A 21 11.09 9.03 -10.67
N GLY A 22 10.25 9.81 -9.98
CA GLY A 22 9.90 11.20 -10.29
C GLY A 22 9.01 11.44 -11.52
N ASP A 23 7.90 12.16 -11.31
CA ASP A 23 6.92 12.68 -12.30
C ASP A 23 5.85 11.70 -12.80
N ILE A 24 5.23 10.96 -11.88
CA ILE A 24 4.01 10.18 -12.15
C ILE A 24 2.82 10.92 -11.53
N ALA A 25 1.71 11.04 -12.27
CA ALA A 25 0.49 11.59 -11.72
C ALA A 25 -0.10 10.62 -10.68
N ALA A 26 -0.32 11.09 -9.45
CA ALA A 26 -1.01 10.32 -8.43
C ALA A 26 -2.39 9.89 -8.94
N ARG A 27 -2.64 8.58 -8.95
CA ARG A 27 -3.96 8.04 -9.31
C ARG A 27 -4.84 7.97 -8.07
N ASP A 28 -6.05 8.47 -8.22
CA ASP A 28 -7.07 8.36 -7.19
C ASP A 28 -7.61 6.93 -7.13
N ALA A 29 -7.86 6.46 -5.92
CA ALA A 29 -8.48 5.18 -5.64
C ALA A 29 -9.86 5.46 -5.05
N GLN A 30 -10.80 5.85 -5.91
CA GLN A 30 -12.15 6.30 -5.55
C GLN A 30 -12.89 5.31 -4.64
N ASP A 31 -12.67 4.00 -4.82
CA ASP A 31 -13.23 2.96 -3.96
C ASP A 31 -12.72 3.03 -2.51
N LEU A 32 -11.47 3.45 -2.29
CA LEU A 32 -10.94 3.70 -0.95
C LEU A 32 -11.62 4.88 -0.26
N MET A 33 -12.19 5.80 -1.04
CA MET A 33 -12.96 6.94 -0.52
C MET A 33 -14.45 6.60 -0.32
N ALA A 34 -14.98 5.65 -1.09
CA ALA A 34 -16.37 5.24 -1.02
C ALA A 34 -16.67 4.24 0.11
N TRP A 35 -15.68 3.43 0.50
CA TRP A 35 -15.84 2.32 1.43
C TRP A 35 -14.89 2.40 2.64
N PRO A 36 -15.30 1.93 3.83
CA PRO A 36 -14.53 2.13 5.06
C PRO A 36 -13.44 1.06 5.25
N PHE A 37 -12.42 1.06 4.37
CA PHE A 37 -11.29 0.14 4.49
C PHE A 37 -10.27 0.54 5.57
N PHE A 38 -10.27 1.82 5.96
CA PHE A 38 -9.29 2.39 6.87
C PHE A 38 -9.92 3.00 8.11
N SER A 39 -9.17 2.94 9.22
CA SER A 39 -9.49 3.68 10.44
C SER A 39 -9.24 5.17 10.24
N LEU A 40 -10.22 5.99 10.61
CA LEU A 40 -10.07 7.45 10.75
C LEU A 40 -9.61 7.86 12.17
N ALA A 41 -9.46 6.90 13.08
CA ALA A 41 -9.04 7.19 14.44
C ALA A 41 -7.57 7.61 14.49
N LYS A 42 -7.27 8.61 15.32
CA LYS A 42 -5.88 9.03 15.61
C LYS A 42 -5.16 8.10 16.57
N SER A 43 -5.90 7.21 17.24
CA SER A 43 -5.39 6.21 18.18
C SER A 43 -5.52 4.81 17.62
N LYS A 44 -4.73 3.88 18.17
CA LYS A 44 -4.74 2.47 17.79
C LYS A 44 -6.13 1.88 17.95
N ARG A 45 -6.73 1.49 16.81
CA ARG A 45 -8.01 0.79 16.76
C ARG A 45 -7.76 -0.69 16.54
N VAL A 46 -8.26 -1.53 17.44
CA VAL A 46 -8.30 -2.99 17.26
C VAL A 46 -9.73 -3.52 17.10
N ARG A 47 -10.73 -2.70 17.44
CA ARG A 47 -12.13 -3.03 17.22
C ARG A 47 -12.42 -3.06 15.70
N PRO A 48 -12.98 -4.15 15.17
CA PRO A 48 -13.28 -4.27 13.75
C PRO A 48 -14.15 -3.13 13.20
N ILE A 49 -14.05 -2.90 11.90
CA ILE A 49 -15.09 -2.21 11.13
C ILE A 49 -16.00 -3.31 10.60
N ASP A 50 -17.26 -3.30 11.01
CA ASP A 50 -18.31 -4.13 10.43
C ASP A 50 -19.32 -3.18 9.78
N PHE A 51 -19.21 -3.03 8.46
CA PHE A 51 -19.99 -2.10 7.67
C PHE A 51 -20.95 -2.87 6.75
N ARG A 52 -22.21 -2.44 6.70
CA ARG A 52 -23.25 -3.01 5.84
C ARG A 52 -24.04 -1.90 5.16
N MET A 53 -24.23 -2.00 3.84
CA MET A 53 -25.04 -1.08 3.05
C MET A 53 -25.66 -1.81 1.85
N GLY A 54 -26.98 -1.95 1.83
CA GLY A 54 -27.67 -2.78 0.83
C GLY A 54 -27.14 -4.22 0.85
N GLU A 55 -26.75 -4.73 -0.31
CA GLU A 55 -26.15 -6.06 -0.49
C GLU A 55 -24.63 -6.09 -0.18
N VAL A 56 -24.02 -4.95 0.15
CA VAL A 56 -22.57 -4.85 0.40
C VAL A 56 -22.28 -5.01 1.89
N SER A 57 -21.36 -5.91 2.22
CA SER A 57 -20.81 -6.08 3.57
C SER A 57 -19.28 -6.02 3.54
N ILE A 58 -18.69 -5.22 4.43
CA ILE A 58 -17.25 -5.04 4.56
C ILE A 58 -16.85 -5.28 6.01
N LEU A 59 -15.95 -6.24 6.22
CA LEU A 59 -15.34 -6.52 7.51
C LEU A 59 -13.85 -6.19 7.42
N VAL A 60 -13.39 -5.29 8.28
CA VAL A 60 -11.97 -4.96 8.43
C VAL A 60 -11.53 -5.31 9.83
N GLU A 61 -10.56 -6.20 9.93
CA GLU A 61 -9.96 -6.66 11.18
C GLU A 61 -8.54 -6.12 11.33
N ALA A 62 -8.08 -6.11 12.57
CA ALA A 62 -6.80 -5.53 12.95
C ALA A 62 -6.05 -6.49 13.86
N THR A 63 -4.73 -6.50 13.75
CA THR A 63 -3.90 -7.26 14.70
C THR A 63 -3.81 -6.52 16.03
N ALA A 64 -3.71 -7.26 17.12
CA ALA A 64 -3.51 -6.67 18.44
C ALA A 64 -2.19 -5.89 18.54
N GLU A 65 -1.18 -6.25 17.76
CA GLU A 65 0.15 -5.62 17.75
C GLU A 65 0.14 -4.28 16.99
N HIS A 66 -0.37 -4.27 15.76
CA HIS A 66 -0.24 -3.10 14.87
C HIS A 66 -1.50 -2.23 14.84
N GLY A 67 -2.66 -2.79 15.22
CA GLY A 67 -3.94 -2.10 15.04
C GLY A 67 -4.39 -2.09 13.57
N MET A 68 -5.46 -1.35 13.33
CA MET A 68 -6.09 -1.17 12.03
C MET A 68 -5.29 -0.16 11.21
N ALA A 69 -5.11 -0.45 9.92
CA ALA A 69 -4.57 0.51 8.97
C ALA A 69 -5.43 1.78 8.97
N THR A 70 -4.77 2.92 8.96
CA THR A 70 -5.36 4.25 8.99
C THR A 70 -5.43 4.85 7.59
N ILE A 71 -6.13 5.98 7.44
CA ILE A 71 -6.19 6.69 6.16
C ILE A 71 -4.81 7.13 5.65
N TRP A 72 -3.82 7.24 6.52
CA TRP A 72 -2.43 7.55 6.13
C TRP A 72 -1.76 6.37 5.42
N ASP A 73 -2.16 5.14 5.70
CA ASP A 73 -1.65 3.95 5.03
C ASP A 73 -2.19 3.84 3.59
N ALA A 74 -3.26 4.56 3.24
CA ALA A 74 -3.78 4.62 1.88
C ALA A 74 -2.77 5.24 0.89
N ASP A 75 -1.87 6.11 1.37
CA ASP A 75 -0.78 6.69 0.58
C ASP A 75 0.09 5.60 -0.08
N VAL A 76 0.30 4.46 0.60
CA VAL A 76 1.05 3.32 0.06
C VAL A 76 0.33 2.71 -1.14
N LEU A 77 -1.00 2.54 -1.06
CA LEU A 77 -1.79 1.98 -2.15
C LEU A 77 -1.82 2.93 -3.35
N ILE A 78 -1.98 4.24 -3.10
CA ILE A 78 -1.94 5.28 -4.14
C ILE A 78 -0.59 5.24 -4.87
N TRP A 79 0.51 5.16 -4.12
CA TRP A 79 1.85 5.06 -4.69
C TRP A 79 2.00 3.77 -5.52
N VAL A 80 1.72 2.59 -4.95
CA VAL A 80 1.86 1.30 -5.64
C VAL A 80 1.03 1.25 -6.92
N ALA A 81 -0.25 1.66 -6.85
CA ALA A 81 -1.14 1.65 -8.01
C ALA A 81 -0.62 2.58 -9.12
N SER A 82 -0.10 3.75 -8.75
CA SER A 82 0.49 4.69 -9.70
C SER A 82 1.70 4.07 -10.41
N GLN A 83 2.58 3.38 -9.68
CA GLN A 83 3.74 2.72 -10.30
C GLN A 83 3.34 1.59 -11.26
N ILE A 84 2.36 0.76 -10.88
CA ILE A 84 1.89 -0.36 -11.71
C ILE A 84 1.22 0.14 -12.99
N VAL A 85 0.37 1.16 -12.86
CA VAL A 85 -0.32 1.77 -14.01
C VAL A 85 0.69 2.41 -14.95
N GLU A 86 1.64 3.20 -14.43
CA GLU A 86 2.68 3.83 -15.24
C GLU A 86 3.50 2.80 -16.01
N ALA A 87 3.93 1.73 -15.34
CA ALA A 87 4.69 0.67 -15.99
C ALA A 87 3.91 0.00 -17.11
N ARG A 88 2.62 -0.29 -16.87
CA ARG A 88 1.74 -0.85 -17.89
C ARG A 88 1.57 0.11 -19.07
N ASP A 89 1.33 1.39 -18.80
CA ASP A 89 1.11 2.41 -19.82
C ASP A 89 2.40 2.63 -20.66
N CYS A 90 3.59 2.45 -20.06
CA CYS A 90 4.89 2.40 -20.72
C CYS A 90 5.25 1.06 -21.39
N GLY A 91 4.37 0.05 -21.35
CA GLY A 91 4.63 -1.29 -21.91
C GLY A 91 5.72 -2.09 -21.17
N ARG A 92 6.02 -1.76 -19.92
CA ARG A 92 7.00 -2.46 -19.07
C ARG A 92 6.31 -3.61 -18.30
N PRO A 93 7.04 -4.69 -17.97
CA PRO A 93 6.49 -5.76 -17.14
C PRO A 93 6.17 -5.26 -15.72
N THR A 94 5.05 -5.73 -15.17
CA THR A 94 4.63 -5.47 -13.79
C THR A 94 4.96 -6.68 -12.90
N SER A 95 5.32 -6.44 -11.64
CA SER A 95 5.52 -7.51 -10.65
C SER A 95 4.56 -7.39 -9.47
N ARG A 96 4.35 -8.52 -8.79
CA ARG A 96 3.69 -8.58 -7.48
C ARG A 96 4.62 -8.18 -6.34
N LEU A 97 5.92 -8.10 -6.60
CA LEU A 97 6.93 -7.66 -5.64
C LEU A 97 7.43 -6.27 -6.03
N ILE A 98 7.13 -5.30 -5.18
CA ILE A 98 7.57 -3.91 -5.32
C ILE A 98 8.47 -3.58 -4.13
N ALA A 99 9.61 -2.95 -4.43
CA ALA A 99 10.49 -2.37 -3.43
C ALA A 99 10.32 -0.84 -3.41
N ALA A 100 10.31 -0.25 -2.21
CA ALA A 100 10.16 1.17 -2.02
C ALA A 100 10.88 1.62 -0.75
N THR A 101 11.37 2.85 -0.75
CA THR A 101 11.78 3.56 0.45
C THR A 101 10.62 4.42 0.98
N PRO A 102 10.55 4.67 2.30
CA PRO A 102 9.55 5.61 2.84
C PRO A 102 9.64 6.99 2.21
N HIS A 103 10.87 7.45 1.87
CA HIS A 103 11.09 8.74 1.24
C HIS A 103 10.43 8.85 -0.13
N GLU A 104 10.48 7.81 -0.96
CA GLU A 104 9.83 7.80 -2.28
C GLU A 104 8.31 7.89 -2.16
N ILE A 105 7.71 7.13 -1.23
CA ILE A 105 6.26 7.13 -1.00
C ILE A 105 5.82 8.51 -0.50
N LEU A 106 6.47 9.02 0.56
CA LEU A 106 6.10 10.28 1.19
C LEU A 106 6.28 11.48 0.25
N SER A 107 7.37 11.49 -0.53
CA SER A 107 7.60 12.56 -1.51
C SER A 107 6.54 12.54 -2.61
N PHE A 108 6.15 11.34 -3.07
CA PHE A 108 5.12 11.18 -4.09
C PHE A 108 3.74 11.62 -3.63
N THR A 109 3.33 11.22 -2.41
CA THR A 109 2.03 11.59 -1.84
C THR A 109 2.03 12.98 -1.19
N GLN A 110 3.09 13.77 -1.41
CA GLN A 110 3.25 15.14 -0.91
C GLN A 110 3.10 15.24 0.62
N ARG A 111 3.67 14.27 1.33
CA ARG A 111 3.78 14.28 2.80
C ARG A 111 5.15 14.80 3.22
N GLY A 112 5.22 15.27 4.47
CA GLY A 112 6.49 15.68 5.07
C GLY A 112 7.46 14.51 5.17
N THR A 113 8.70 14.71 4.72
CA THR A 113 9.77 13.70 4.71
C THR A 113 10.73 13.81 5.90
N GLY A 114 10.53 14.79 6.79
CA GLY A 114 11.46 15.18 7.86
C GLY A 114 12.17 16.49 7.57
#